data_AF-A0A973GRV5-F1
#
_entry.id   AF-A0A973GRV5-F1
#
_cell.length_a   1.000
_cell.length_b   1.000
_cell.length_c   1.000
_cell.angle_alpha   90.00
_cell.angle_beta   90.00
_cell.angle_gamma   90.00
#
_symmetry.space_group_name_H-M   'P 1'
#
loop_
_entity.id
_entity.type
_entity.pdbx_description
1 polymer ?
#
loop_
_entity_poly.entity_id
_entity_poly.type
_entity_poly.pdbx_seq_one_letter_code
_entity_poly.pdbx_strand_id
1 'polypeptide(L)'
;MREYPKKIKKLIRECAAEAHERELHRELTRLDRHFAEWRSGRLGSGALSEEIHQYEQGPSRELFKRYSGNLPDMMVAYAVAAGILKREEIPAELLEALAGPLEYFDRLKDRGELNIPKE
;
A
#
# COMPACT_ATOMS: atom_id res chain seq x y z
N MET A 1 6.41 0.57 -17.66
CA MET A 1 5.25 -0.35 -17.66
C MET A 1 5.38 -1.27 -18.87
N ARG A 2 5.28 -2.59 -18.70
CA ARG A 2 5.33 -3.52 -19.85
C ARG A 2 4.19 -3.25 -20.84
N GLU A 3 4.33 -3.73 -22.07
CA GLU A 3 3.26 -3.65 -23.06
C GLU A 3 2.15 -4.65 -22.74
N TYR A 4 1.12 -4.17 -22.04
CA TYR A 4 -0.09 -4.95 -21.79
C TYR A 4 -1.23 -4.57 -22.74
N PRO A 5 -2.18 -5.50 -23.00
CA PRO A 5 -3.45 -5.17 -23.65
C PRO A 5 -4.21 -4.06 -22.91
N LYS A 6 -4.99 -3.25 -23.64
CA LYS A 6 -5.73 -2.10 -23.07
C LYS A 6 -6.61 -2.49 -21.86
N LYS A 7 -7.24 -3.66 -21.91
CA LYS A 7 -8.06 -4.22 -20.82
C LYS A 7 -7.21 -4.44 -19.56
N ILE A 8 -6.07 -5.11 -19.68
CA ILE A 8 -5.14 -5.37 -18.58
C ILE A 8 -4.57 -4.06 -18.02
N LYS A 9 -4.22 -3.09 -18.88
CA LYS A 9 -3.78 -1.76 -18.41
C LYS A 9 -4.83 -1.06 -17.55
N LYS A 10 -6.12 -1.23 -17.86
CA LYS A 10 -7.23 -0.69 -17.07
C LYS A 10 -7.30 -1.38 -15.71
N LEU A 11 -7.30 -2.71 -15.68
CA LEU A 11 -7.32 -3.50 -14.44
C LEU A 11 -6.13 -3.17 -13.53
N ILE A 12 -4.92 -3.05 -14.09
CA ILE A 12 -3.73 -2.65 -13.35
C ILE A 12 -3.95 -1.30 -12.63
N ARG A 13 -4.52 -0.31 -13.30
CA ARG A 13 -4.76 1.02 -12.71
C ARG A 13 -5.83 0.97 -11.63
N GLU A 14 -6.90 0.22 -11.85
CA GLU A 14 -7.98 0.05 -10.88
C GLU A 14 -7.46 -0.64 -9.61
N CYS A 15 -6.73 -1.75 -9.75
CA CYS A 15 -6.11 -2.43 -8.61
C CYS A 15 -5.04 -1.57 -7.93
N ALA A 16 -4.26 -0.78 -8.67
CA ALA A 16 -3.26 0.11 -8.07
C ALA A 16 -3.93 1.23 -7.24
N ALA A 17 -5.03 1.79 -7.74
CA ALA A 17 -5.80 2.79 -7.01
C ALA A 17 -6.45 2.20 -5.75
N GLU A 18 -7.03 1.00 -5.84
CA GLU A 18 -7.60 0.30 -4.69
C GLU A 18 -6.53 -0.04 -3.64
N ALA A 19 -5.36 -0.52 -4.06
CA ALA A 19 -4.24 -0.77 -3.16
C ALA A 19 -3.80 0.50 -2.43
N HIS A 20 -3.66 1.61 -3.16
CA HIS A 20 -3.31 2.90 -2.59
C HIS A 20 -4.34 3.34 -1.54
N GLU A 21 -5.62 3.28 -1.87
CA GLU A 21 -6.70 3.67 -0.96
C GLU A 21 -6.70 2.82 0.31
N ARG A 22 -6.53 1.49 0.19
CA ARG A 22 -6.49 0.60 1.36
C ARG A 22 -5.30 0.90 2.28
N GLU A 23 -4.13 1.17 1.71
CA GLU A 23 -2.98 1.53 2.53
C GLU A 23 -3.15 2.91 3.18
N LEU A 24 -3.63 3.90 2.42
CA LEU A 24 -3.92 5.23 2.94
C LEU A 24 -4.94 5.15 4.08
N HIS A 25 -6.02 4.40 3.91
CA HIS A 25 -7.04 4.17 4.92
C HIS A 25 -6.44 3.56 6.20
N ARG A 26 -5.55 2.57 6.08
CA ARG A 26 -4.88 1.96 7.23
C ARG A 26 -4.03 2.97 8.00
N GLU A 27 -3.18 3.74 7.31
CA GLU A 27 -2.34 4.73 7.98
C GLU A 27 -3.15 5.86 8.62
N LEU A 28 -4.20 6.34 7.95
CA LEU A 28 -5.12 7.33 8.52
C LEU A 28 -5.91 6.79 9.72
N THR A 29 -6.26 5.50 9.72
CA THR A 29 -6.92 4.86 10.87
C THR A 29 -6.00 4.82 12.09
N ARG A 30 -4.69 4.60 11.89
CA ARG A 30 -3.71 4.71 12.99
C ARG A 30 -3.61 6.11 13.52
N LEU A 31 -3.59 7.10 12.64
CA LEU A 31 -3.55 8.50 13.04
C LEU A 31 -4.81 8.90 13.81
N ASP A 32 -6.01 8.44 13.39
CA ASP A 32 -7.25 8.71 14.12
C ASP A 32 -7.27 8.11 15.53
N ARG A 33 -6.62 6.97 15.76
CA ARG A 33 -6.48 6.42 17.13
C ARG A 33 -5.80 7.41 18.07
N HIS A 34 -4.76 8.12 17.63
CA HIS A 34 -4.10 9.15 18.43
C HIS A 34 -5.02 10.36 18.67
N PHE A 35 -5.79 10.76 17.66
CA PHE A 35 -6.84 11.77 17.85
C PHE A 35 -7.90 11.32 18.87
N ALA A 36 -8.30 10.05 18.86
CA ALA A 36 -9.25 9.50 19.83
C ALA A 36 -8.68 9.48 21.26
N GLU A 37 -7.41 9.11 21.41
CA GLU A 37 -6.70 9.16 22.70
C GLU A 37 -6.61 10.59 23.24
N TRP A 38 -6.30 11.56 22.37
CA TRP A 38 -6.28 12.98 22.72
C TRP A 38 -7.65 13.49 23.16
N ARG A 39 -8.72 13.18 22.41
CA ARG A 39 -10.10 13.53 22.79
C ARG A 39 -10.49 12.94 24.15
N SER A 40 -9.96 11.76 24.49
CA SER A 40 -10.19 11.10 25.79
C SER A 40 -9.28 11.60 26.92
N GLY A 41 -8.38 12.55 26.65
CA GLY A 41 -7.41 13.07 27.63
C GLY A 41 -6.25 12.13 27.96
N ARG A 42 -6.14 10.99 27.26
CA ARG A 42 -5.03 10.01 27.43
C ARG A 42 -3.76 10.41 26.71
N LEU A 43 -3.87 11.29 25.71
CA LEU A 43 -2.75 11.86 24.96
C LEU A 43 -2.79 13.39 25.11
N GLY A 44 -1.66 14.01 25.45
CA GLY A 44 -1.55 15.47 25.47
C GLY A 44 -1.42 16.06 24.07
N SER A 45 -1.81 17.33 23.88
CA SER A 45 -1.76 17.98 22.56
C SER A 45 -0.35 18.02 21.95
N GLY A 46 0.70 18.17 22.77
CA GLY A 46 2.08 18.12 22.29
C GLY A 46 2.48 16.75 21.74
N ALA A 47 2.04 15.68 22.41
CA ALA A 47 2.28 14.31 21.94
C ALA A 47 1.48 14.02 20.66
N LEU A 48 0.23 14.46 20.57
CA LEU A 48 -0.54 14.36 19.32
C LEU A 48 0.15 15.11 18.17
N SER A 49 0.68 16.31 18.43
CA SER A 49 1.41 17.09 17.42
C SER A 49 2.64 16.34 16.89
N GLU A 50 3.35 15.61 17.75
CA GLU A 50 4.48 14.78 17.35
C GLU A 50 4.03 13.60 16.49
N GLU A 51 2.97 12.89 16.88
CA GLU A 51 2.43 11.77 16.08
C GLU A 51 2.00 12.21 14.67
N ILE A 52 1.38 13.38 14.54
CA ILE A 52 1.04 13.97 13.23
C ILE A 52 2.32 14.23 12.42
N HIS A 53 3.35 14.81 13.05
CA HIS A 53 4.61 15.08 12.36
C HIS A 53 5.30 13.80 11.89
N GLN A 54 5.29 12.74 12.72
CA GLN A 54 5.83 11.43 12.36
C GLN A 54 5.06 10.81 11.18
N TYR A 55 3.73 10.90 11.17
CA TYR A 55 2.90 10.47 10.04
C TYR A 55 3.28 11.18 8.74
N GLU A 56 3.44 12.52 8.78
CA GLU A 56 3.78 13.32 7.61
C GLU A 56 5.19 13.00 7.06
N GLN A 57 6.18 12.81 7.93
CA GLN A 57 7.57 12.56 7.53
C GLN A 57 7.82 11.12 7.07
N GLY A 58 7.11 10.15 7.66
CA GLY A 58 7.28 8.73 7.39
C GLY A 58 6.16 8.16 6.50
N PRO A 59 5.09 7.58 7.10
CA PRO A 59 4.04 6.86 6.37
C PRO A 59 3.47 7.57 5.14
N SER A 60 3.09 8.85 5.28
CA SER A 60 2.55 9.64 4.17
C SER A 60 3.54 9.75 3.01
N ARG A 61 4.81 9.99 3.33
CA ARG A 61 5.88 10.10 2.35
C ARG A 61 6.24 8.77 1.69
N GLU A 62 6.20 7.67 2.43
CA GLU A 62 6.42 6.33 1.90
C GLU A 62 5.31 5.90 0.94
N LEU A 63 4.04 6.14 1.31
CA LEU A 63 2.89 5.91 0.44
C LEU A 63 2.99 6.75 -0.83
N PHE A 64 3.31 8.04 -0.70
CA PHE A 64 3.50 8.90 -1.85
C PHE A 64 4.58 8.35 -2.78
N LYS A 65 5.77 8.02 -2.27
CA LYS A 65 6.86 7.46 -3.08
C LYS A 65 6.45 6.17 -3.81
N ARG A 66 5.66 5.32 -3.15
CA ARG A 66 5.20 4.05 -3.72
C ARG A 66 4.21 4.25 -4.84
N TYR A 67 3.23 5.14 -4.67
CA TYR A 67 2.10 5.29 -5.59
C TYR A 67 2.20 6.45 -6.58
N SER A 68 3.14 7.39 -6.38
CA SER A 68 3.38 8.48 -7.31
C SER A 68 4.22 8.07 -8.55
N GLY A 69 4.72 6.83 -8.57
CA GLY A 69 5.56 6.31 -9.65
C GLY A 69 4.78 5.88 -10.91
N ASN A 70 5.50 5.68 -12.02
CA ASN A 70 4.93 5.26 -13.32
C ASN A 70 4.98 3.73 -13.55
N LEU A 71 4.93 2.93 -12.47
CA LEU A 71 5.03 1.47 -12.51
C LEU A 71 3.85 0.80 -11.79
N PRO A 72 2.60 0.98 -12.26
CA PRO A 72 1.42 0.49 -11.56
C PRO A 72 1.33 -1.06 -11.56
N ASP A 73 1.99 -1.73 -12.51
CA ASP A 73 2.14 -3.19 -12.51
C ASP A 73 2.96 -3.68 -11.30
N MET A 74 4.06 -2.99 -10.98
CA MET A 74 4.86 -3.28 -9.79
C MET A 74 4.12 -2.93 -8.49
N MET A 75 3.31 -1.87 -8.48
CA MET A 75 2.49 -1.50 -7.31
C MET A 75 1.47 -2.59 -6.98
N VAL A 76 0.74 -3.09 -7.99
CA VAL A 76 -0.24 -4.18 -7.80
C VAL A 76 0.45 -5.44 -7.32
N ALA A 77 1.59 -5.81 -7.92
CA ALA A 77 2.31 -7.02 -7.51
C ALA A 77 2.83 -6.93 -6.07
N TYR A 78 3.38 -5.79 -5.67
CA TYR A 78 3.73 -5.51 -4.27
C TYR A 78 2.53 -5.64 -3.35
N ALA A 79 1.40 -5.00 -3.70
CA ALA A 79 0.20 -4.99 -2.88
C ALA A 79 -0.36 -6.40 -2.64
N VAL A 80 -0.26 -7.27 -3.65
CA VAL A 80 -0.61 -8.69 -3.53
C VAL A 80 0.35 -9.44 -2.62
N ALA A 81 1.65 -9.30 -2.82
CA ALA A 81 2.66 -10.01 -2.00
C ALA A 81 2.59 -9.58 -0.52
N ALA A 82 2.37 -8.29 -0.27
CA ALA A 82 2.21 -7.69 1.05
C ALA A 82 0.81 -7.94 1.67
N GLY A 83 -0.13 -8.57 0.95
CA GLY A 83 -1.47 -8.88 1.46
C GLY A 83 -2.41 -7.68 1.62
N ILE A 84 -2.09 -6.56 0.98
CA ILE A 84 -2.98 -5.38 0.88
C ILE A 84 -4.16 -5.71 -0.05
N LEU A 85 -3.83 -6.35 -1.17
CA LEU A 85 -4.79 -7.00 -2.05
C LEU A 85 -4.70 -8.51 -1.87
N LYS A 86 -5.86 -9.16 -1.77
CA LYS A 86 -6.01 -10.61 -1.72
C LYS A 86 -5.93 -11.18 -3.13
N ARG A 87 -5.20 -12.28 -3.35
CA ARG A 87 -5.08 -12.89 -4.68
C ARG A 87 -6.46 -13.27 -5.24
N GLU A 88 -7.36 -13.68 -4.37
CA GLU A 88 -8.71 -14.15 -4.71
C GLU A 88 -9.63 -13.05 -5.23
N GLU A 89 -9.33 -11.78 -4.95
CA GLU A 89 -10.12 -10.63 -5.41
C GLU A 89 -9.65 -10.09 -6.78
N ILE A 90 -8.53 -10.63 -7.30
CA ILE A 90 -7.94 -10.19 -8.56
C ILE A 90 -8.34 -11.14 -9.70
N PRO A 91 -8.79 -10.62 -10.87
CA PRO A 91 -9.08 -11.44 -12.03
C PRO A 91 -7.87 -12.30 -12.46
N ALA A 92 -8.11 -13.58 -12.76
CA ALA A 92 -7.05 -14.52 -13.15
C ALA A 92 -6.19 -14.02 -14.32
N GLU A 93 -6.80 -13.41 -15.33
CA GLU A 93 -6.09 -12.81 -16.47
C GLU A 93 -5.09 -11.71 -16.07
N LEU A 94 -5.35 -10.99 -14.97
CA LEU A 94 -4.44 -9.99 -14.43
C LEU A 94 -3.30 -10.65 -13.66
N LEU A 95 -3.60 -11.68 -12.86
CA LEU A 95 -2.56 -12.44 -12.14
C LEU A 95 -1.58 -13.09 -13.12
N GLU A 96 -2.08 -13.69 -14.20
CA GLU A 96 -1.25 -14.25 -15.27
C GLU A 96 -0.37 -13.18 -15.94
N ALA A 97 -0.94 -12.02 -16.28
CA ALA A 97 -0.19 -10.92 -16.86
C ALA A 97 0.89 -10.36 -15.92
N LEU A 98 0.68 -10.44 -14.61
CA LEU A 98 1.59 -9.97 -13.56
C LEU A 98 2.47 -11.07 -12.97
N ALA A 99 2.50 -12.28 -13.54
CA ALA A 99 3.25 -13.42 -12.98
C ALA A 99 4.73 -13.08 -12.67
N GLY A 100 5.43 -12.43 -13.60
CA GLY A 100 6.82 -12.01 -13.39
C GLY A 100 7.02 -11.04 -12.21
N PRO A 101 6.32 -9.90 -12.19
CA PRO A 101 6.30 -9.00 -11.03
C PRO A 101 5.89 -9.67 -9.71
N LEU A 102 4.89 -10.56 -9.73
CA LEU A 102 4.42 -11.29 -8.54
C LEU A 102 5.53 -12.20 -7.99
N GLU A 103 6.15 -13.01 -8.84
CA GLU A 103 7.27 -13.86 -8.45
C GLU A 103 8.43 -13.05 -7.86
N TYR A 104 8.71 -11.87 -8.41
CA TYR A 104 9.76 -11.00 -7.88
C TYR A 104 9.49 -10.60 -6.43
N PHE A 105 8.26 -10.15 -6.12
CA PHE A 105 7.91 -9.76 -4.75
C PHE A 105 7.70 -10.94 -3.81
N ASP A 106 7.23 -12.09 -4.30
CA ASP A 106 7.17 -13.32 -3.51
C ASP A 106 8.57 -13.74 -3.06
N ARG A 107 9.58 -13.70 -3.95
CA ARG A 107 10.97 -14.00 -3.57
C ARG A 107 11.53 -13.00 -2.54
N LEU A 108 11.19 -11.72 -2.65
CA LEU A 108 11.58 -10.73 -1.64
C LEU A 108 10.92 -11.01 -0.29
N LYS A 109 9.65 -11.42 -0.31
CA LYS A 109 8.91 -11.81 0.88
C LYS A 109 9.55 -13.03 1.56
N ASP A 110 9.89 -14.06 0.78
CA ASP A 110 10.52 -15.29 1.29
C ASP A 110 11.90 -15.02 1.92
N ARG A 111 12.61 -14.00 1.44
CA ARG A 111 13.89 -13.54 2.01
C ARG A 111 13.74 -12.61 3.21
N GLY A 112 12.52 -12.19 3.55
CA GLY A 112 12.28 -11.18 4.58
C GLY A 112 12.73 -9.77 4.20
N GLU A 113 12.95 -9.51 2.91
CA GLU A 113 13.41 -8.23 2.37
C GLU A 113 12.25 -7.33 1.91
N LEU A 114 11.02 -7.88 1.87
CA LEU A 114 9.83 -7.12 1.53
C LEU A 114 9.44 -6.21 2.70
N ASN A 115 9.44 -4.90 2.47
CA ASN A 115 8.89 -3.94 3.44
C ASN A 115 7.36 -4.06 3.45
N ILE A 116 6.82 -4.93 4.30
CA ILE A 116 5.37 -5.11 4.50
C ILE A 116 4.92 -4.04 5.50
N PRO A 117 3.82 -3.29 5.23
CA PRO A 117 3.27 -2.38 6.22
C PRO A 117 2.97 -3.17 7.48
N LYS A 118 3.45 -2.69 8.63
CA LYS A 118 3.13 -3.32 9.94
C LYS A 118 1.61 -3.33 10.12
N GLU A 119 1.05 -4.17 11.01
CA GLU A 119 -0.39 -4.15 11.35
C GLU A 119 -0.70 -3.04 12.37
#